data_AF-A0A415M097-F1
#
_entry.id   AF-A0A415M097-F1
#
_cell.length_a   1.000
_cell.length_b   1.000
_cell.length_c   1.000
_cell.angle_alpha   90.00
_cell.angle_beta   90.00
_cell.angle_gamma   90.00
#
_symmetry.space_group_name_H-M   'P 1'
#
loop_
_entity.id
_entity.type
_entity.pdbx_description
1 polymer ?
#
loop_
_entity_poly.entity_id
_entity_poly.type
_entity_poly.pdbx_seq_one_letter_code
_entity_poly.pdbx_strand_id
1 'polypeptide(L)'
;MDLEETLALKRTNHEKLIRNMDKAIRNEMLKYEEAEFYIRLQSECFNLYPIVVKALALQIIDNKRRSIFCSIVKGHKLKRLADFHKQTPEEIAIEFRSIVCELRRKINNGAFTAKESVNLRLKMERDILEHKIRDYDELCQRLQLKNKILHDQLDMLRDNQKRHSKDEQEITHEKEQEIIRKTRKALLEELQRKMEIQIEERTKNLHHESFVMRCMQWLKNALRLPTVSH
;
A
#
# COMPACT_ATOMS: atom_id res chain seq x y z
N MET A 1 -105.18 3.83 36.67
CA MET A 1 -104.05 2.99 36.20
C MET A 1 -104.38 1.58 36.63
N ASP A 2 -104.53 0.67 35.69
CA ASP A 2 -104.90 -0.71 35.95
C ASP A 2 -103.74 -1.43 36.67
N LEU A 3 -104.07 -2.26 37.66
CA LEU A 3 -103.08 -3.01 38.43
C LEU A 3 -102.23 -3.90 37.51
N GLU A 4 -102.87 -4.42 36.45
CA GLU A 4 -102.27 -5.29 35.45
C GLU A 4 -101.22 -4.55 34.61
N GLU A 5 -101.50 -3.30 34.22
CA GLU A 5 -100.61 -2.42 33.48
C GLU A 5 -99.38 -2.02 34.32
N THR A 6 -99.58 -1.79 35.62
CA THR A 6 -98.49 -1.49 36.56
C THR A 6 -97.57 -2.71 36.78
N LEU A 7 -98.15 -3.91 36.84
CA LEU A 7 -97.40 -5.16 36.95
C LEU A 7 -96.61 -5.47 35.66
N ALA A 8 -97.20 -5.21 34.49
CA ALA A 8 -96.53 -5.36 33.19
C ALA A 8 -95.33 -4.39 33.05
N LEU A 9 -95.49 -3.14 33.50
CA LEU A 9 -94.40 -2.15 33.51
C LEU A 9 -93.27 -2.55 34.48
N LYS A 10 -93.60 -3.09 35.66
CA LYS A 10 -92.60 -3.61 36.60
C LYS A 10 -91.83 -4.79 36.02
N ARG A 11 -92.51 -5.73 35.35
CA ARG A 11 -91.86 -6.88 34.68
C ARG A 11 -90.89 -6.41 33.59
N THR A 12 -91.31 -5.50 32.71
CA THR A 12 -90.45 -4.97 31.64
C THR A 12 -89.26 -4.16 32.17
N ASN A 13 -89.45 -3.37 33.23
CA ASN A 13 -88.33 -2.66 33.87
C ASN A 13 -87.34 -3.62 34.54
N HIS A 14 -87.83 -4.68 35.16
CA HIS A 14 -86.99 -5.71 35.76
C HIS A 14 -86.16 -6.45 34.69
N GLU A 15 -86.77 -6.81 33.56
CA GLU A 15 -86.05 -7.40 32.43
C GLU A 15 -84.97 -6.47 31.86
N LYS A 16 -85.26 -5.16 31.73
CA LYS A 16 -84.28 -4.17 31.27
C LYS A 16 -83.09 -4.07 32.24
N LEU A 17 -83.34 -4.10 33.55
CA LEU A 17 -82.29 -4.09 34.56
C LEU A 17 -81.40 -5.33 34.44
N ILE A 18 -81.98 -6.52 34.28
CA ILE A 18 -81.23 -7.77 34.07
C ILE A 18 -80.36 -7.66 32.81
N ARG A 19 -80.93 -7.25 31.67
CA ARG A 19 -80.15 -7.09 30.41
C ARG A 19 -79.01 -6.09 30.54
N ASN A 20 -79.22 -5.00 31.27
CA ASN A 20 -78.19 -3.98 31.51
C ASN A 20 -77.07 -4.53 32.40
N MET A 21 -77.41 -5.28 33.47
CA MET A 21 -76.43 -5.94 34.32
C MET A 21 -75.64 -7.00 33.55
N ASP A 22 -76.30 -7.84 32.74
CA ASP A 22 -75.63 -8.83 31.90
C ASP A 22 -74.67 -8.17 30.90
N LYS A 23 -75.05 -7.01 30.33
CA LYS A 23 -74.18 -6.24 29.43
C LYS A 23 -72.96 -5.69 30.17
N ALA A 24 -73.13 -5.19 31.39
CA ALA A 24 -72.03 -4.71 32.22
C ALA A 24 -71.06 -5.85 32.59
N ILE A 25 -71.60 -7.01 32.98
CA ILE A 25 -70.81 -8.21 33.28
C ILE A 25 -70.00 -8.65 32.06
N ARG A 26 -70.62 -8.75 30.88
CA ARG A 26 -69.91 -9.12 29.64
C ARG A 26 -68.78 -8.14 29.29
N ASN A 27 -69.02 -6.84 29.43
CA ASN A 27 -67.99 -5.84 29.16
C ASN A 27 -66.81 -5.97 30.13
N GLU A 28 -67.07 -6.28 31.41
CA GLU A 28 -66.02 -6.47 32.39
C GLU A 28 -65.25 -7.77 32.16
N MET A 29 -65.94 -8.86 31.81
CA MET A 29 -65.31 -10.12 31.40
C MET A 29 -64.38 -9.92 30.20
N LEU A 30 -64.79 -9.12 29.22
CA LEU A 30 -63.96 -8.83 28.05
C LEU A 30 -62.63 -8.15 28.43
N LYS A 31 -62.63 -7.26 29.44
CA LYS A 31 -61.39 -6.64 29.94
C LYS A 31 -60.47 -7.66 30.61
N TYR A 32 -61.04 -8.61 31.37
CA TYR A 32 -60.25 -9.67 32.00
C TYR A 32 -59.65 -10.62 30.96
N GLU A 33 -60.43 -10.99 29.93
CA GLU A 33 -59.92 -11.78 28.80
C GLU A 33 -58.79 -11.05 28.06
N GLU A 34 -58.93 -9.75 27.83
CA GLU A 34 -57.88 -8.93 27.21
C GLU A 34 -56.63 -8.85 28.09
N ALA A 35 -56.79 -8.64 29.39
CA ALA A 35 -55.68 -8.63 30.34
C ALA A 35 -54.98 -9.99 30.42
N GLU A 36 -55.73 -11.08 30.47
CA GLU A 36 -55.19 -12.44 30.45
C GLU A 36 -54.41 -12.70 29.15
N PHE A 37 -54.94 -12.26 28.01
CA PHE A 37 -54.26 -12.36 26.73
C PHE A 37 -52.94 -11.58 26.72
N TYR A 38 -52.91 -10.34 27.22
CA TYR A 38 -51.65 -9.58 27.35
C TYR A 38 -50.65 -10.25 28.28
N ILE A 39 -51.10 -10.82 29.41
CA ILE A 39 -50.23 -11.56 30.33
C ILE A 39 -49.61 -12.78 29.63
N ARG A 40 -50.41 -13.54 28.87
CA ARG A 40 -49.89 -14.68 28.10
C ARG A 40 -48.85 -14.21 27.06
N LEU A 41 -49.15 -13.18 26.27
CA LEU A 41 -48.21 -12.63 25.30
C LEU A 41 -46.90 -12.13 25.94
N GLN A 42 -46.99 -11.44 27.09
CA GLN A 42 -45.81 -11.01 27.85
C GLN A 42 -45.00 -12.21 28.36
N SER A 43 -45.67 -13.28 28.80
CA SER A 43 -45.00 -14.50 29.27
C SER A 43 -44.25 -15.23 28.14
N GLU A 44 -44.79 -15.23 26.92
CA GLU A 44 -44.10 -15.77 25.74
C GLU A 44 -42.82 -14.99 25.44
N CYS A 45 -42.85 -13.67 25.61
CA CYS A 45 -41.69 -12.80 25.45
C CYS A 45 -40.63 -12.99 26.53
N PHE A 46 -40.98 -13.57 27.70
CA PHE A 46 -40.03 -13.82 28.78
C PHE A 46 -38.87 -14.73 28.33
N ASN A 47 -39.13 -15.63 27.38
CA ASN A 47 -38.11 -16.48 26.76
C ASN A 47 -37.06 -15.69 25.95
N LEU A 48 -37.35 -14.45 25.58
CA LEU A 48 -36.40 -13.56 24.91
C LEU A 48 -35.43 -12.89 25.90
N TYR A 49 -35.75 -12.87 27.21
CA TYR A 49 -34.92 -12.22 28.22
C TYR A 49 -33.47 -12.74 28.22
N PRO A 50 -33.20 -14.06 28.20
CA PRO A 50 -31.82 -14.56 28.09
C PRO A 50 -31.10 -14.11 26.82
N ILE A 51 -31.81 -13.97 25.70
CA ILE A 51 -31.25 -13.50 24.43
C ILE A 51 -30.87 -12.02 24.54
N VAL A 52 -31.77 -11.19 25.08
CA VAL A 52 -31.53 -9.76 25.32
C VAL A 52 -30.34 -9.56 26.26
N VAL A 53 -30.26 -10.32 27.36
CA VAL A 53 -29.14 -10.27 28.30
C VAL A 53 -27.82 -10.64 27.63
N LYS A 54 -27.80 -11.69 26.79
CA LYS A 54 -26.60 -12.07 26.02
C LYS A 54 -26.19 -10.96 25.05
N ALA A 55 -27.15 -10.37 24.32
CA ALA A 55 -26.89 -9.27 23.40
C ALA A 55 -26.31 -8.03 24.11
N LEU A 56 -26.87 -7.68 25.27
CA LEU A 56 -26.35 -6.57 26.10
C LEU A 56 -24.94 -6.86 26.63
N ALA A 57 -24.66 -8.09 27.07
CA ALA A 57 -23.35 -8.47 27.55
C ALA A 57 -22.25 -8.34 26.48
N LEU A 58 -22.58 -8.64 25.21
CA LEU A 58 -21.65 -8.48 24.08
C LEU A 58 -21.27 -7.02 23.81
N GLN A 59 -22.12 -6.05 24.20
CA GLN A 59 -21.83 -4.62 24.04
C GLN A 59 -20.88 -4.05 25.11
N ILE A 60 -20.56 -4.85 26.12
CA ILE A 60 -19.59 -4.48 27.17
C ILE A 60 -18.23 -5.01 26.72
N ILE A 61 -17.31 -4.12 26.34
CA ILE A 61 -15.98 -4.50 25.81
C ILE A 61 -15.10 -5.06 26.92
N ASP A 62 -15.08 -4.41 28.09
CA ASP A 62 -14.26 -4.79 29.22
C ASP A 62 -14.72 -6.12 29.85
N ASN A 63 -13.80 -7.07 29.97
CA ASN A 63 -14.11 -8.42 30.44
C ASN A 63 -14.52 -8.44 31.93
N LYS A 64 -13.93 -7.58 32.76
CA LYS A 64 -14.29 -7.49 34.18
C LYS A 64 -15.71 -6.96 34.35
N ARG A 65 -16.04 -5.84 33.71
CA ARG A 65 -17.38 -5.25 33.67
C ARG A 65 -18.40 -6.23 33.10
N ARG A 66 -18.07 -6.94 32.02
CA ARG A 66 -18.94 -7.97 31.43
C ARG A 66 -19.21 -9.10 32.41
N SER A 67 -18.19 -9.54 33.16
CA SER A 67 -18.32 -10.56 34.21
C SER A 67 -19.24 -10.10 35.33
N ILE A 68 -19.07 -8.86 35.82
CA ILE A 68 -19.91 -8.26 36.87
C ILE A 68 -21.37 -8.20 36.41
N PHE A 69 -21.62 -7.67 35.20
CA PHE A 69 -22.95 -7.58 34.62
C PHE A 69 -23.62 -8.96 34.48
N CYS A 70 -22.93 -9.92 33.85
CA CYS A 70 -23.47 -11.27 33.67
C CYS A 70 -23.77 -11.95 35.01
N SER A 71 -22.91 -11.77 36.00
CA SER A 71 -23.08 -12.39 37.33
C SER A 71 -24.29 -11.83 38.06
N ILE A 72 -24.47 -10.51 38.04
CA ILE A 72 -25.61 -9.88 38.70
C ILE A 72 -26.92 -10.25 38.00
N VAL A 73 -26.96 -10.21 36.67
CA VAL A 73 -28.19 -10.53 35.90
C VAL A 73 -28.58 -12.01 36.02
N LYS A 74 -27.60 -12.91 36.24
CA LYS A 74 -27.86 -14.32 36.56
C LYS A 74 -28.26 -14.57 38.01
N GLY A 75 -28.32 -13.53 38.85
CA GLY A 75 -28.75 -13.63 40.24
C GLY A 75 -27.65 -14.03 41.24
N HIS A 76 -26.37 -13.86 40.90
CA HIS A 76 -25.29 -14.11 41.86
C HIS A 76 -25.33 -13.08 43.01
N LYS A 77 -25.09 -13.54 44.24
CA LYS A 77 -25.03 -12.69 45.43
C LYS A 77 -23.88 -11.68 45.32
N LEU A 78 -24.16 -10.40 45.55
CA LEU A 78 -23.17 -9.30 45.50
C LEU A 78 -21.93 -9.57 46.34
N LYS A 79 -22.08 -10.11 47.56
CA LYS A 79 -20.95 -10.43 48.45
C LYS A 79 -19.93 -11.37 47.80
N ARG A 80 -20.39 -12.47 47.18
CA ARG A 80 -19.51 -13.43 46.51
C ARG A 80 -18.81 -12.83 45.28
N LEU A 81 -19.51 -11.95 44.58
CA LEU A 81 -18.96 -11.25 43.42
C LEU A 81 -17.88 -10.23 43.83
N ALA A 82 -18.12 -9.54 44.95
CA ALA A 82 -17.18 -8.61 45.57
C ALA A 82 -15.89 -9.33 46.01
N ASP A 83 -16.03 -10.47 46.69
CA ASP A 83 -14.91 -11.32 47.09
C ASP A 83 -14.07 -11.77 45.87
N PHE A 84 -14.73 -12.20 44.79
CA PHE A 84 -14.08 -12.65 43.55
C PHE A 84 -13.28 -11.53 42.86
N HIS A 85 -13.83 -10.32 42.83
CA HIS A 85 -13.19 -9.17 42.19
C HIS A 85 -12.26 -8.38 43.12
N LYS A 86 -12.12 -8.79 44.40
CA LYS A 86 -11.36 -8.09 45.45
C LYS A 86 -11.81 -6.64 45.62
N GLN A 87 -13.12 -6.43 45.65
CA GLN A 87 -13.78 -5.14 45.78
C GLN A 87 -14.83 -5.18 46.89
N THR A 88 -15.36 -4.03 47.28
CA THR A 88 -16.52 -3.99 48.18
C THR A 88 -17.82 -4.25 47.42
N PRO A 89 -18.88 -4.78 48.06
CA PRO A 89 -20.20 -4.89 47.44
C PRO A 89 -20.73 -3.55 46.90
N GLU A 90 -20.40 -2.45 47.58
CA GLU A 90 -20.77 -1.09 47.20
C GLU A 90 -20.09 -0.67 45.89
N GLU A 91 -18.79 -0.92 45.75
CA GLU A 91 -18.04 -0.69 44.51
C GLU A 91 -18.62 -1.49 43.34
N ILE A 92 -18.92 -2.77 43.57
CA ILE A 92 -19.57 -3.63 42.56
C ILE A 92 -20.94 -3.08 42.15
N ALA A 93 -21.74 -2.59 43.11
CA ALA A 93 -23.04 -2.00 42.82
C ALA A 93 -22.95 -0.67 42.06
N ILE A 94 -21.92 0.16 42.35
CA ILE A 94 -21.62 1.37 41.58
C ILE A 94 -21.20 1.00 40.16
N GLU A 95 -20.32 0.02 40.01
CA GLU A 95 -19.84 -0.46 38.71
C GLU A 95 -20.99 -1.01 37.86
N PHE A 96 -21.86 -1.83 38.46
CA PHE A 96 -23.05 -2.36 37.78
C PHE A 96 -24.00 -1.24 37.33
N ARG A 97 -24.26 -0.25 38.18
CA ARG A 97 -25.07 0.92 37.80
C ARG A 97 -24.44 1.71 36.64
N SER A 98 -23.13 1.91 36.68
CA SER A 98 -22.38 2.54 35.59
C SER A 98 -22.55 1.79 34.27
N ILE A 99 -22.42 0.45 34.29
CA ILE A 99 -22.65 -0.41 33.11
C ILE A 99 -24.07 -0.26 32.58
N VAL A 100 -25.09 -0.33 33.45
CA VAL A 100 -26.50 -0.21 33.03
C VAL A 100 -26.78 1.18 32.45
N CYS A 101 -26.24 2.25 33.03
CA CYS A 101 -26.35 3.60 32.48
C CYS A 101 -25.70 3.72 31.09
N GLU A 102 -24.53 3.11 30.90
CA GLU A 102 -23.84 3.09 29.61
C GLU A 102 -24.63 2.32 28.54
N LEU A 103 -25.11 1.12 28.88
CA LEU A 103 -25.96 0.32 28.00
C LEU A 103 -27.25 1.06 27.64
N ARG A 104 -27.91 1.71 28.61
CA ARG A 104 -29.09 2.54 28.37
C ARG A 104 -28.80 3.69 27.41
N ARG A 105 -27.66 4.38 27.56
CA ARG A 105 -27.23 5.41 26.60
C ARG A 105 -27.04 4.83 25.21
N LYS A 106 -26.37 3.67 25.08
CA LYS A 106 -26.20 2.98 23.79
C LYS A 106 -27.55 2.64 23.16
N ILE A 107 -28.48 2.06 23.93
CA ILE A 107 -29.85 1.75 23.47
C ILE A 107 -30.56 3.02 22.96
N ASN A 108 -30.57 4.09 23.77
CA ASN A 108 -31.22 5.36 23.40
C ASN A 108 -30.59 6.01 22.16
N ASN A 109 -29.30 5.78 21.94
CA ASN A 109 -28.58 6.26 20.76
C ASN A 109 -28.74 5.35 19.53
N GLY A 110 -29.52 4.27 19.63
CA GLY A 110 -29.86 3.40 18.51
C GLY A 110 -29.05 2.11 18.39
N ALA A 111 -28.28 1.72 19.42
CA ALA A 111 -27.31 0.62 19.36
C ALA A 111 -27.87 -0.81 19.19
N PHE A 112 -29.19 -0.91 19.04
CA PHE A 112 -29.94 -2.16 18.88
C PHE A 112 -30.94 -2.10 17.72
N THR A 113 -30.81 -1.12 16.83
CA THR A 113 -31.62 -1.01 15.61
C THR A 113 -30.92 -1.69 14.43
N ALA A 114 -31.69 -2.24 13.47
CA ALA A 114 -31.17 -2.86 12.24
C ALA A 114 -30.23 -1.94 11.42
N LYS A 115 -30.28 -0.63 11.68
CA LYS A 115 -29.39 0.38 11.10
C LYS A 115 -27.92 0.17 11.54
N GLU A 116 -27.67 -0.36 12.74
CA GLU A 116 -26.31 -0.59 13.25
C GLU A 116 -25.67 -1.92 12.85
N SER A 117 -26.43 -2.99 12.54
CA SER A 117 -25.79 -4.19 11.96
C SER A 117 -25.18 -3.86 10.60
N VAL A 118 -25.87 -3.02 9.82
CA VAL A 118 -25.35 -2.43 8.58
C VAL A 118 -24.20 -1.48 8.87
N ASN A 119 -24.30 -0.62 9.90
CA ASN A 119 -23.25 0.35 10.22
C ASN A 119 -21.95 -0.31 10.76
N LEU A 120 -22.06 -1.38 11.56
CA LEU A 120 -20.93 -2.18 12.02
C LEU A 120 -20.30 -2.95 10.85
N ARG A 121 -21.10 -3.52 9.94
CA ARG A 121 -20.57 -4.17 8.74
C ARG A 121 -19.83 -3.18 7.84
N LEU A 122 -20.43 -2.01 7.59
CA LEU A 122 -19.80 -0.93 6.82
C LEU A 122 -18.53 -0.41 7.50
N LYS A 123 -18.50 -0.32 8.84
CA LYS A 123 -17.30 0.06 9.59
C LYS A 123 -16.19 -0.98 9.42
N MET A 124 -16.49 -2.27 9.54
CA MET A 124 -15.50 -3.33 9.32
C MET A 124 -14.99 -3.34 7.86
N GLU A 125 -15.88 -3.19 6.88
CA GLU A 125 -15.50 -3.08 5.47
C GLU A 125 -14.60 -1.87 5.22
N ARG A 126 -14.93 -0.71 5.79
CA ARG A 126 -14.11 0.49 5.72
C ARG A 126 -12.73 0.29 6.35
N ASP A 127 -12.66 -0.30 7.54
CA ASP A 127 -11.40 -0.51 8.25
C ASP A 127 -10.49 -1.50 7.46
N ILE A 128 -11.06 -2.51 6.79
CA ILE A 128 -10.34 -3.40 5.85
C ILE A 128 -9.83 -2.61 4.63
N LEU A 129 -10.66 -1.75 4.05
CA LEU A 129 -10.26 -0.93 2.89
C LEU A 129 -9.16 0.06 3.26
N GLU A 130 -9.21 0.68 4.44
CA GLU A 130 -8.14 1.57 4.94
C GLU A 130 -6.82 0.81 5.09
N HIS A 131 -6.84 -0.44 5.55
CA HIS A 131 -5.64 -1.28 5.56
C HIS A 131 -5.10 -1.54 4.15
N LYS A 132 -5.96 -1.92 3.21
CA LYS A 132 -5.53 -2.15 1.81
C LYS A 132 -4.95 -0.90 1.16
N ILE A 133 -5.53 0.27 1.42
CA ILE A 133 -5.02 1.55 0.90
C ILE A 133 -3.61 1.80 1.43
N ARG A 134 -3.37 1.60 2.73
CA ARG A 134 -2.02 1.72 3.30
C ARG A 134 -1.01 0.77 2.66
N ASP A 135 -1.41 -0.48 2.42
CA ASP A 135 -0.54 -1.47 1.76
C ASP A 135 -0.21 -1.03 0.32
N TYR A 136 -1.19 -0.48 -0.41
CA TYR A 136 -0.98 0.05 -1.75
C TYR A 136 -0.10 1.31 -1.75
N ASP A 137 -0.25 2.20 -0.77
CA ASP A 137 0.60 3.39 -0.63
C ASP A 137 2.07 2.98 -0.37
N GLU A 138 2.30 2.00 0.50
CA GLU A 138 3.65 1.49 0.77
C GLU A 138 4.26 0.83 -0.48
N LEU A 139 3.47 0.06 -1.23
CA LEU A 139 3.90 -0.53 -2.50
C LEU A 139 4.26 0.56 -3.52
N CYS A 140 3.45 1.63 -3.61
CA CYS A 140 3.69 2.75 -4.52
C CYS A 140 5.01 3.45 -4.18
N GLN A 141 5.28 3.72 -2.90
CA GLN A 141 6.55 4.30 -2.44
C GLN A 141 7.75 3.42 -2.80
N ARG A 142 7.66 2.10 -2.61
CA ARG A 142 8.72 1.15 -2.99
C ARG A 142 9.00 1.17 -4.50
N LEU A 143 7.95 1.21 -5.31
CA LEU A 143 8.08 1.27 -6.77
C LEU A 143 8.67 2.60 -7.24
N GLN A 144 8.28 3.73 -6.62
CA GLN A 144 8.87 5.03 -6.90
C GLN A 144 10.37 5.05 -6.59
N LEU A 145 10.78 4.50 -5.45
CA LEU A 145 12.20 4.38 -5.09
C LEU A 145 12.97 3.52 -6.10
N LYS A 146 12.41 2.37 -6.49
CA LYS A 146 13.04 1.49 -7.48
C LYS A 146 13.17 2.16 -8.84
N ASN A 147 12.16 2.90 -9.28
CA ASN A 147 12.21 3.67 -10.52
C ASN A 147 13.30 4.74 -10.47
N LYS A 148 13.45 5.44 -9.34
CA LYS A 148 14.53 6.43 -9.16
C LYS A 148 15.91 5.79 -9.31
N ILE A 149 16.15 4.67 -8.63
CA ILE A 149 17.42 3.92 -8.72
C ILE A 149 17.70 3.48 -10.17
N LEU A 150 16.67 2.97 -10.87
CA LEU A 150 16.82 2.57 -12.27
C LEU A 150 17.13 3.75 -13.18
N HIS A 151 16.53 4.92 -12.94
CA HIS A 151 16.84 6.13 -13.69
C HIS A 151 18.30 6.56 -13.47
N ASP A 152 18.75 6.61 -12.22
CA ASP A 152 20.14 6.95 -11.87
C ASP A 152 21.14 5.97 -12.52
N GLN A 153 20.80 4.67 -12.56
CA GLN A 153 21.61 3.66 -13.25
C GLN A 153 21.67 3.87 -14.77
N LEU A 154 20.54 4.22 -15.39
CA LEU A 154 20.51 4.51 -16.83
C LEU A 154 21.34 5.74 -17.18
N ASP A 155 21.32 6.77 -16.36
CA ASP A 155 22.12 7.97 -16.56
C ASP A 155 23.63 7.66 -16.44
N MET A 156 24.04 6.90 -15.43
CA MET A 156 25.43 6.43 -15.31
C MET A 156 25.88 5.61 -16.52
N LEU A 157 25.04 4.71 -17.04
CA LEU A 157 25.36 3.92 -18.22
C LEU A 157 25.48 4.79 -19.48
N ARG A 158 24.61 5.78 -19.65
CA ARG A 158 24.71 6.74 -20.77
C ARG A 158 26.00 7.53 -20.71
N ASP A 159 26.41 7.97 -19.53
CA ASP A 159 27.65 8.72 -19.37
C ASP A 159 28.89 7.85 -19.58
N ASN A 160 28.85 6.58 -19.16
CA ASN A 160 29.89 5.61 -19.48
C ASN A 160 30.00 5.37 -20.98
N GLN A 161 28.88 5.22 -21.68
CA GLN A 161 28.85 5.02 -23.13
C GLN A 161 29.46 6.22 -23.87
N LYS A 162 29.13 7.46 -23.44
CA LYS A 162 29.73 8.68 -24.01
C LYS A 162 31.25 8.71 -23.79
N ARG A 163 31.72 8.35 -22.59
CA ARG A 163 33.15 8.28 -22.27
C ARG A 163 33.86 7.24 -23.14
N HIS A 164 33.34 6.02 -23.21
CA HIS A 164 33.88 4.98 -24.08
C HIS A 164 33.94 5.40 -25.55
N SER A 165 32.90 6.04 -26.07
CA SER A 165 32.92 6.54 -27.46
C SER A 165 33.98 7.62 -27.68
N LYS A 166 34.26 8.46 -26.68
CA LYS A 166 35.31 9.48 -26.75
C LYS A 166 36.70 8.85 -26.70
N ASP A 167 36.91 7.91 -25.78
CA ASP A 167 38.17 7.19 -25.62
C ASP A 167 38.50 6.38 -26.88
N GLU A 168 37.51 5.74 -27.51
CA GLU A 168 37.68 5.07 -28.81
C GLU A 168 38.11 6.04 -29.91
N GLN A 169 37.48 7.22 -29.99
CA GLN A 169 37.87 8.25 -30.96
C GLN A 169 39.30 8.74 -30.70
N GLU A 170 39.68 8.99 -29.45
CA GLU A 170 41.05 9.40 -29.08
C GLU A 170 42.08 8.33 -29.46
N ILE A 171 41.83 7.05 -29.15
CA ILE A 171 42.71 5.93 -29.52
C ILE A 171 42.85 5.81 -31.05
N THR A 172 41.76 5.95 -31.79
CA THR A 172 41.81 5.92 -33.27
C THR A 172 42.66 7.07 -33.81
N HIS A 173 42.47 8.28 -33.28
CA HIS A 173 43.24 9.45 -33.68
C HIS A 173 44.74 9.32 -33.34
N GLU A 174 45.08 8.83 -32.15
CA GLU A 174 46.47 8.55 -31.77
C GLU A 174 47.14 7.54 -32.69
N LYS A 175 46.44 6.45 -33.05
CA LYS A 175 46.94 5.45 -34.00
C LYS A 175 47.17 6.05 -35.39
N GLU A 176 46.25 6.87 -35.88
CA GLU A 176 46.40 7.58 -37.16
C GLU A 176 47.61 8.53 -37.13
N GLN A 177 47.76 9.33 -36.06
CA GLN A 177 48.91 10.21 -35.89
C GLN A 177 50.23 9.41 -35.86
N GLU A 178 50.26 8.27 -35.18
CA GLU A 178 51.44 7.42 -35.09
C GLU A 178 51.80 6.79 -36.45
N ILE A 179 50.80 6.37 -37.24
CA ILE A 179 51.02 5.91 -38.62
C ILE A 179 51.61 7.03 -39.46
N ILE A 180 51.04 8.24 -39.39
CA ILE A 180 51.56 9.42 -40.12
C ILE A 180 53.00 9.70 -39.72
N ARG A 181 53.32 9.64 -38.42
CA ARG A 181 54.68 9.87 -37.90
C ARG A 181 55.67 8.83 -38.42
N LYS A 182 55.30 7.54 -38.40
CA LYS A 182 56.14 6.45 -38.93
C LYS A 182 56.35 6.59 -40.44
N THR A 183 55.31 6.88 -41.20
CA THR A 183 55.40 7.08 -42.66
C THR A 183 56.29 8.27 -43.01
N ARG A 184 56.13 9.41 -42.32
CA ARG A 184 57.01 10.57 -42.50
C ARG A 184 58.48 10.24 -42.21
N LYS A 185 58.74 9.50 -41.13
CA LYS A 185 60.10 9.07 -40.78
C LYS A 185 60.70 8.15 -41.85
N ALA A 186 59.95 7.14 -42.30
CA ALA A 186 60.40 6.23 -43.36
C ALA A 186 60.69 6.96 -44.67
N LEU A 187 59.84 7.93 -45.04
CA LEU A 187 60.02 8.73 -46.26
C LEU A 187 61.26 9.63 -46.17
N LEU A 188 61.53 10.22 -44.99
CA LEU A 188 62.76 10.97 -44.75
C LEU A 188 64.01 10.08 -44.83
N GLU A 189 63.97 8.88 -44.23
CA GLU A 189 65.06 7.90 -44.32
C GLU A 189 65.30 7.44 -45.76
N GLU A 190 64.25 7.22 -46.55
CA GLU A 190 64.38 6.84 -47.96
C GLU A 190 64.95 7.97 -48.82
N LEU A 191 64.50 9.22 -48.59
CA LEU A 191 65.08 10.40 -49.23
C LEU A 191 66.57 10.56 -48.90
N GLN A 192 66.95 10.33 -47.65
CA GLN A 192 68.34 10.39 -47.21
C GLN A 192 69.19 9.31 -47.90
N ARG A 193 68.70 8.06 -47.97
CA ARG A 193 69.40 6.99 -48.72
C ARG A 193 69.54 7.31 -50.21
N LYS A 194 68.50 7.86 -50.85
CA LYS A 194 68.59 8.28 -52.26
C LYS A 194 69.64 9.37 -52.47
N MET A 195 69.73 10.32 -51.54
CA MET A 195 70.76 11.36 -51.57
C MET A 195 72.17 10.77 -51.39
N GLU A 196 72.35 9.83 -50.46
CA GLU A 196 73.62 9.13 -50.25
C GLU A 196 74.06 8.34 -51.49
N ILE A 197 73.15 7.60 -52.13
CA ILE A 197 73.41 6.89 -53.39
C ILE A 197 73.80 7.87 -54.50
N GLN A 198 73.07 8.98 -54.65
CA GLN A 198 73.41 10.01 -55.65
C GLN A 198 74.80 10.60 -55.41
N ILE A 199 75.17 10.86 -54.15
CA ILE A 199 76.51 11.32 -53.80
C ILE A 199 77.54 10.26 -54.20
N GLU A 200 77.31 9.00 -53.84
CA GLU A 200 78.24 7.90 -54.10
C GLU A 200 78.46 7.68 -55.61
N GLU A 201 77.38 7.65 -56.40
CA GLU A 201 77.42 7.60 -57.87
C GLU A 201 78.20 8.79 -58.45
N ARG A 202 77.95 10.00 -57.96
CA ARG A 202 78.69 11.20 -58.40
C ARG A 202 80.18 11.09 -58.10
N THR A 203 80.57 10.56 -56.93
CA THR A 203 81.98 10.27 -56.62
C THR A 203 82.58 9.19 -57.50
N LYS A 204 81.84 8.10 -57.80
CA LYS A 204 82.31 7.04 -58.72
C LYS A 204 82.51 7.58 -60.13
N ASN A 205 81.59 8.41 -60.62
CA ASN A 205 81.73 9.08 -61.90
C ASN A 205 82.95 10.00 -61.91
N LEU A 206 83.18 10.81 -60.87
CA LEU A 206 84.39 11.62 -60.72
C LEU A 206 85.67 10.77 -60.70
N HIS A 207 85.63 9.59 -60.06
CA HIS A 207 86.76 8.64 -60.05
C HIS A 207 86.99 8.03 -61.43
N HIS A 208 85.92 7.67 -62.15
CA HIS A 208 86.00 7.16 -63.51
C HIS A 208 86.53 8.22 -64.47
N GLU A 209 86.03 9.46 -64.40
CA GLU A 209 86.56 10.60 -65.16
C GLU A 209 88.05 10.82 -64.85
N SER A 210 88.44 10.80 -63.57
CA SER A 210 89.85 10.90 -63.18
C SER A 210 90.70 9.76 -63.73
N PHE A 211 90.18 8.52 -63.71
CA PHE A 211 90.86 7.35 -64.27
C PHE A 211 91.01 7.46 -65.79
N VAL A 212 89.94 7.82 -66.51
CA VAL A 212 89.97 8.06 -67.96
C VAL A 212 90.97 9.16 -68.29
N MET A 213 91.00 10.26 -67.54
CA MET A 213 91.99 11.33 -67.71
C MET A 213 93.42 10.83 -67.48
N ARG A 214 93.67 9.97 -66.48
CA ARG A 214 94.99 9.35 -66.26
C ARG A 214 95.38 8.38 -67.39
N CYS A 215 94.44 7.58 -67.90
CA CYS A 215 94.67 6.68 -69.03
C CYS A 215 94.95 7.46 -70.33
N MET A 216 94.22 8.53 -70.57
CA MET A 216 94.49 9.48 -71.66
C MET A 216 95.86 10.10 -71.52
N GLN A 217 96.26 10.51 -70.30
CA GLN A 217 97.59 11.04 -70.02
C GLN A 217 98.69 9.98 -70.25
N TRP A 218 98.45 8.73 -69.86
CA TRP A 218 99.37 7.62 -70.11
C TRP A 218 99.50 7.30 -71.61
N LEU A 219 98.38 7.23 -72.34
CA LEU A 219 98.37 7.06 -73.80
C LEU A 219 99.11 8.19 -74.51
N LYS A 220 98.90 9.44 -74.06
CA LYS A 220 99.60 10.62 -74.57
C LYS A 220 101.12 10.50 -74.38
N ASN A 221 101.57 9.99 -73.23
CA ASN A 221 102.99 9.74 -72.93
C ASN A 221 103.56 8.52 -73.71
N ALA A 222 102.80 7.44 -73.86
CA ALA A 222 103.22 6.22 -74.54
C ALA A 222 103.29 6.37 -76.07
N LEU A 223 102.40 7.18 -76.65
CA LEU A 223 102.32 7.42 -78.10
C LEU A 223 103.13 8.66 -78.56
N ARG A 224 103.82 9.37 -77.64
CA ARG A 224 104.50 10.67 -77.91
C ARG A 224 103.61 11.66 -78.67
N LEU A 225 102.32 11.69 -78.34
CA LEU A 225 101.38 12.62 -78.98
C LEU A 225 101.60 14.03 -78.40
N PRO A 226 101.76 15.07 -79.23
CA PRO A 226 102.05 16.42 -78.75
C PRO A 226 100.88 16.96 -77.93
N THR A 227 101.21 17.68 -76.86
CA THR A 227 100.25 18.41 -76.04
C THR A 227 99.60 19.53 -76.85
N VAL A 228 98.34 19.31 -77.25
CA VAL A 228 97.45 20.42 -77.62
C VAL A 228 96.87 20.98 -76.32
N SER A 229 97.24 22.22 -76.05
CA SER A 229 96.70 23.09 -75.02
C SER A 229 95.45 23.79 -75.56
N HIS A 230 94.34 23.66 -74.86
CA HIS A 230 93.27 24.65 -74.81
C HIS A 230 92.58 24.57 -73.46
#